data_AF-A0A377Q717-F1
#
_entry.id   AF-A0A377Q717-F1
#
_cell.length_a   1.000
_cell.length_b   1.000
_cell.length_c   1.000
_cell.angle_alpha   90.00
_cell.angle_beta   90.00
_cell.angle_gamma   90.00
#
_symmetry.space_group_name_H-M   'P 1'
#
loop_
_entity.id
_entity.type
_entity.pdbx_description
1 polymer ?
#
loop_
_entity_poly.entity_id
_entity_poly.type
_entity_poly.pdbx_seq_one_letter_code
_entity_poly.pdbx_strand_id
1 'polypeptide(L)'
;MDSYHSCGHPVLPIADTYADESEYAPRSGFFCTQCMQTVQLPFHTHIYVNLQQVAPGMAAFVLEVSDSGPEFADFLAALGFAFRQASVSELEPGGDVGLNPVWRKEFWFELSLQPDLVVALMGRIREEAYLLADYLPNGAAAVSFAAFPDVSANEHQI
;
A
#
# COMPACT_ATOMS: atom_id res chain seq x y z
N MET A 1 8.70 16.77 -23.48
CA MET A 1 8.32 17.64 -22.34
C MET A 1 9.01 17.04 -21.13
N ASP A 2 9.81 17.84 -20.43
CA ASP A 2 10.43 17.38 -19.19
C ASP A 2 9.34 17.32 -18.12
N SER A 3 9.06 16.11 -17.62
CA SER A 3 8.13 15.90 -16.52
C SER A 3 8.89 16.07 -15.20
N TYR A 4 8.29 16.74 -14.22
CA TYR A 4 8.88 16.96 -12.89
C TYR A 4 7.94 16.43 -11.81
N HIS A 5 8.51 15.89 -10.74
CA HIS A 5 7.82 15.58 -9.50
C HIS A 5 7.34 16.84 -8.78
N SER A 6 6.39 16.72 -7.85
CA SER A 6 5.92 17.85 -7.02
C SER A 6 7.01 18.45 -6.11
N CYS A 7 8.10 17.71 -5.89
CA CYS A 7 9.30 18.21 -5.21
C CYS A 7 10.28 18.98 -6.12
N GLY A 8 9.98 19.14 -7.41
CA GLY A 8 10.81 19.86 -8.38
C GLY A 8 11.93 19.03 -9.02
N HIS A 9 12.09 17.76 -8.64
CA HIS A 9 13.07 16.86 -9.28
C HIS A 9 12.57 16.32 -10.63
N PRO A 10 13.45 16.15 -11.63
CA PRO A 10 13.04 15.63 -12.93
C PRO A 10 12.59 14.16 -12.82
N VAL A 11 11.51 13.82 -13.49
CA VAL A 11 11.12 12.43 -13.74
C VAL A 11 12.08 11.90 -14.80
N LEU A 12 13.07 11.11 -14.37
CA LEU A 12 14.00 10.49 -15.31
C LEU A 12 13.22 9.50 -16.20
N PRO A 13 13.50 9.46 -17.52
CA PRO A 13 12.96 8.42 -18.38
C PRO A 13 13.42 7.07 -17.83
N ILE A 14 12.46 6.23 -17.46
CA ILE A 14 12.73 4.89 -16.94
C ILE A 14 13.41 4.12 -18.08
N ALA A 15 14.64 3.67 -17.89
CA ALA A 15 15.23 2.72 -18.82
C ALA A 15 14.41 1.43 -18.76
N ASP A 16 13.84 1.04 -19.91
CA ASP A 16 13.04 -0.16 -20.15
C ASP A 16 13.36 -1.35 -19.23
N THR A 17 12.56 -1.55 -18.18
CA THR A 17 12.33 -2.88 -17.60
C THR A 17 10.89 -3.00 -17.12
N TYR A 18 10.01 -3.44 -18.02
CA TYR A 18 8.82 -4.24 -17.74
C TYR A 18 7.76 -3.71 -16.74
N ALA A 19 7.64 -2.41 -16.53
CA ALA A 19 6.50 -1.84 -15.81
C ALA A 19 5.62 -1.08 -16.79
N ASP A 20 4.43 -1.63 -17.05
CA ASP A 20 3.32 -0.96 -17.71
C ASP A 20 3.17 0.47 -17.12
N GLU A 21 3.48 1.49 -17.92
CA GLU A 21 3.41 2.89 -17.51
C GLU A 21 1.98 3.31 -17.11
N SER A 22 0.97 2.50 -17.45
CA SER A 22 -0.44 2.87 -17.32
C SER A 22 -1.01 2.75 -15.91
N GLU A 23 -0.42 1.96 -15.01
CA GLU A 23 -1.03 1.69 -13.69
C GLU A 23 -0.48 2.53 -12.53
N TYR A 24 0.64 3.25 -12.74
CA TYR A 24 1.32 4.04 -11.69
C TYR A 24 1.61 5.50 -12.09
N ALA A 25 0.96 6.01 -13.15
CA ALA A 25 1.05 7.40 -13.57
C ALA A 25 0.03 8.25 -12.79
N PRO A 26 0.50 9.08 -11.84
CA PRO A 26 1.15 10.30 -12.28
C PRO A 26 2.37 10.62 -11.41
N ARG A 27 3.56 10.13 -11.82
CA ARG A 27 4.82 10.44 -11.13
C ARG A 27 5.08 11.94 -11.00
N SER A 28 4.58 12.76 -11.92
CA SER A 28 4.72 14.21 -11.88
C SER A 28 3.84 14.93 -10.85
N GLY A 29 2.81 14.28 -10.32
CA GLY A 29 1.90 14.85 -9.31
C GLY A 29 2.34 14.62 -7.86
N PHE A 30 3.36 13.80 -7.64
CA PHE A 30 3.82 13.38 -6.31
C PHE A 30 5.31 13.61 -6.11
N PHE A 31 5.75 13.50 -4.86
CA PHE A 31 7.17 13.57 -4.52
C PHE A 31 7.92 12.40 -5.16
N CYS A 32 9.17 12.63 -5.58
CA CYS A 32 10.05 11.52 -5.94
C CYS A 32 10.31 10.64 -4.71
N THR A 33 10.74 9.40 -4.94
CA THR A 33 11.04 8.41 -3.89
C THR A 33 11.87 9.00 -2.74
N GLN A 34 12.98 9.67 -3.04
CA GLN A 34 13.87 10.22 -2.01
C GLN A 34 13.22 11.34 -1.18
N CYS A 35 12.45 12.22 -1.83
CA CYS A 35 11.72 13.26 -1.11
C CYS A 35 10.59 12.67 -0.26
N MET A 36 9.90 11.64 -0.77
CA MET A 36 8.86 10.95 -0.02
C MET A 36 9.44 10.26 1.23
N GLN A 37 10.55 9.54 1.08
CA GLN A 37 11.27 8.94 2.22
C GLN A 37 11.62 10.00 3.27
N THR A 38 12.09 11.17 2.84
CA THR A 38 12.48 12.25 3.76
C THR A 38 11.29 12.77 4.57
N VAL A 39 10.13 12.99 3.95
CA VAL A 39 8.94 13.47 4.66
C VAL A 39 8.25 12.38 5.48
N GLN A 40 8.47 11.11 5.17
CA GLN A 40 7.96 9.96 5.93
C GLN A 40 8.82 9.59 7.16
N LEU A 41 10.02 10.17 7.33
CA LEU A 41 10.88 9.90 8.49
C LEU A 41 10.20 10.05 9.88
N PRO A 42 9.30 11.02 10.11
CA PRO A 42 8.62 11.16 11.40
C PRO A 42 7.55 10.11 11.68
N PHE A 43 7.18 9.30 10.69
CA PHE A 43 6.07 8.36 10.75
C PHE A 43 6.59 6.91 10.81
N HIS A 44 5.91 6.07 11.57
CA HIS A 44 6.16 4.63 11.65
C HIS A 44 5.31 3.88 10.64
N THR A 45 5.38 4.33 9.38
CA THR A 45 4.59 3.76 8.29
C THR A 45 4.95 2.30 8.05
N HIS A 46 3.93 1.44 8.03
CA HIS A 46 4.09 0.01 7.81
C HIS A 46 3.03 -0.51 6.84
N ILE A 47 3.42 -1.46 6.00
CA ILE A 47 2.59 -2.06 4.94
C ILE A 47 2.32 -3.51 5.31
N TYR A 48 1.05 -3.83 5.52
CA TYR A 48 0.56 -5.16 5.84
C TYR A 48 -0.10 -5.78 4.63
N VAL A 49 0.32 -6.99 4.29
CA VAL A 49 -0.31 -7.82 3.26
C VAL A 49 -0.99 -8.98 3.93
N ASN A 50 -2.32 -9.03 3.89
CA ASN A 50 -3.09 -10.12 4.49
C ASN A 50 -4.14 -10.69 3.54
N LEU A 51 -4.71 -11.83 3.94
CA LEU A 51 -5.78 -12.51 3.23
C LEU A 51 -7.02 -12.47 4.11
N GLN A 52 -8.16 -12.11 3.54
CA GLN A 52 -9.42 -11.99 4.27
C GLN A 52 -10.55 -12.68 3.55
N GLN A 53 -11.46 -13.27 4.32
CA GLN A 53 -12.75 -13.69 3.80
C GLN A 53 -13.72 -12.50 3.86
N VAL A 54 -13.96 -11.87 2.70
CA VAL A 54 -14.82 -10.68 2.61
C VAL A 54 -16.30 -11.03 2.46
N ALA A 55 -16.62 -12.22 1.93
CA ALA A 55 -17.98 -12.75 1.84
C ALA A 55 -17.96 -14.28 1.68
N PRO A 56 -19.09 -14.99 1.87
CA PRO A 56 -19.18 -16.41 1.54
C PRO A 56 -18.81 -16.66 0.06
N GLY A 57 -17.83 -17.52 -0.20
CA GLY A 57 -17.36 -17.83 -1.55
C GLY A 57 -16.34 -16.83 -2.14
N MET A 58 -16.03 -15.75 -1.42
CA MET A 58 -15.10 -14.70 -1.86
C MET A 58 -14.01 -14.46 -0.82
N ALA A 59 -12.79 -14.24 -1.31
CA ALA A 59 -11.69 -13.76 -0.51
C ALA A 59 -11.08 -12.52 -1.16
N ALA A 60 -10.31 -11.78 -0.38
CA ALA A 60 -9.51 -10.68 -0.88
C ALA A 60 -8.11 -10.74 -0.27
N PHE A 61 -7.10 -10.54 -1.09
CA PHE A 61 -5.85 -10.04 -0.55
C PHE A 61 -6.01 -8.55 -0.27
N VAL A 62 -5.44 -8.10 0.84
CA VAL A 62 -5.59 -6.72 1.29
C VAL A 62 -4.20 -6.15 1.57
N LEU A 63 -3.97 -4.95 1.05
CA LEU A 63 -2.87 -4.09 1.43
C LEU A 63 -3.40 -3.04 2.40
N GLU A 64 -2.82 -2.98 3.60
CA GLU A 64 -3.13 -1.98 4.61
C GLU A 64 -1.87 -1.20 4.97
N VAL A 65 -1.91 0.12 4.85
CA VAL A 65 -0.81 1.01 5.21
C VAL A 65 -1.20 1.81 6.44
N SER A 66 -0.45 1.63 7.53
CA SER A 66 -0.64 2.35 8.79
C SER A 66 0.25 3.58 8.87
N ASP A 67 -0.14 4.54 9.71
CA ASP A 67 0.69 5.69 10.13
C ASP A 67 1.44 6.37 8.96
N SER A 68 0.70 6.79 7.93
CA SER A 68 1.25 7.51 6.78
C SER A 68 1.22 9.01 7.01
N GLY A 69 2.30 9.72 6.68
CA GLY A 69 2.27 11.18 6.59
C GLY A 69 1.38 11.71 5.44
N PRO A 70 1.00 13.00 5.45
CA PRO A 70 0.00 13.55 4.55
C PRO A 70 0.37 13.44 3.06
N GLU A 71 1.63 13.64 2.70
CA GLU A 71 2.08 13.53 1.31
C GLU A 71 1.98 12.09 0.77
N PHE A 72 2.24 11.11 1.64
CA PHE A 72 2.10 9.70 1.27
C PHE A 72 0.63 9.26 1.28
N ALA A 73 -0.18 9.83 2.17
CA ALA A 73 -1.62 9.63 2.19
C ALA A 73 -2.29 10.08 0.88
N ASP A 74 -1.95 11.27 0.36
CA ASP A 74 -2.44 11.76 -0.93
C ASP A 74 -2.00 10.85 -2.08
N PHE A 75 -0.77 10.33 -2.02
CA PHE A 75 -0.25 9.37 -2.99
C PHE A 75 -1.04 8.05 -2.95
N LEU A 76 -1.29 7.50 -1.76
CA LEU A 76 -2.07 6.27 -1.56
C LEU A 76 -3.50 6.44 -2.09
N ALA A 77 -4.15 7.58 -1.80
CA ALA A 77 -5.48 7.89 -2.32
C ALA A 77 -5.52 7.87 -3.85
N ALA A 78 -4.51 8.45 -4.51
CA ALA A 78 -4.40 8.45 -5.96
C ALA A 78 -4.13 7.06 -6.56
N LEU A 79 -3.53 6.15 -5.79
CA LEU A 79 -3.35 4.73 -6.16
C LEU A 79 -4.60 3.87 -5.88
N GLY A 80 -5.70 4.48 -5.45
CA GLY A 80 -6.98 3.83 -5.20
C GLY A 80 -7.11 3.22 -3.81
N PHE A 81 -6.25 3.56 -2.86
CA PHE A 81 -6.45 3.18 -1.47
C PHE A 81 -7.58 4.00 -0.86
N ALA A 82 -8.42 3.36 -0.06
CA ALA A 82 -9.45 4.01 0.73
C ALA A 82 -9.01 4.11 2.19
N PHE A 83 -9.30 5.24 2.83
CA PHE A 83 -9.06 5.38 4.27
C PHE A 83 -10.15 4.65 5.06
N ARG A 84 -9.76 3.64 5.85
CA ARG A 84 -10.65 2.69 6.53
C ARG A 84 -10.13 2.36 7.92
N GLN A 85 -10.95 1.71 8.74
CA GLN A 85 -10.45 1.09 9.96
C GLN A 85 -9.56 -0.11 9.63
N ALA A 86 -8.49 -0.34 10.40
CA ALA A 86 -7.65 -1.53 10.26
C ALA A 86 -8.42 -2.83 10.48
N SER A 87 -8.07 -3.86 9.72
CA SER A 87 -8.48 -5.21 10.04
C SER A 87 -7.82 -5.76 11.31
N VAL A 88 -8.54 -6.67 11.95
CA VAL A 88 -8.06 -7.37 13.16
C VAL A 88 -7.59 -8.79 12.83
N SER A 89 -8.30 -9.48 11.93
CA SER A 89 -8.02 -10.87 11.54
C SER A 89 -8.51 -11.19 10.13
N GLU A 90 -8.31 -12.44 9.68
CA GLU A 90 -8.77 -12.94 8.38
C GLU A 90 -10.31 -12.92 8.26
N LEU A 91 -11.02 -12.97 9.40
CA LEU A 91 -12.49 -13.04 9.48
C LEU A 91 -13.13 -11.72 9.95
N GLU A 92 -12.31 -10.76 10.38
CA GLU A 92 -12.74 -9.47 10.88
C GLU A 92 -12.12 -8.37 10.01
N PRO A 93 -12.66 -8.16 8.80
CA PRO A 93 -12.17 -7.14 7.89
C PRO A 93 -12.42 -5.74 8.46
N GLY A 94 -11.51 -4.82 8.11
CA GLY A 94 -11.61 -3.41 8.41
C GLY A 94 -12.94 -2.80 7.95
N GLY A 95 -13.47 -1.88 8.76
CA GLY A 95 -14.76 -1.23 8.54
C GLY A 95 -14.67 0.23 8.13
N ASP A 96 -15.77 0.95 8.35
CA ASP A 96 -15.80 2.41 8.25
C ASP A 96 -14.75 3.06 9.16
N VAL A 97 -14.35 4.29 8.83
CA VAL A 97 -13.27 5.01 9.53
C VAL A 97 -13.55 5.04 11.04
N GLY A 98 -12.64 4.44 11.80
CA GLY A 98 -12.80 4.20 13.23
C GLY A 98 -11.46 4.30 13.96
N LEU A 99 -11.28 3.47 14.98
CA LEU A 99 -10.02 3.40 15.72
C LEU A 99 -8.93 2.76 14.85
N ASN A 100 -7.70 3.28 14.95
CA ASN A 100 -6.53 2.80 14.18
C ASN A 100 -6.78 2.77 12.66
N PRO A 101 -6.95 3.95 12.04
CA PRO A 101 -7.24 3.99 10.63
C PRO A 101 -6.01 3.65 9.78
N VAL A 102 -6.26 3.04 8.62
CA VAL A 102 -5.27 2.64 7.63
C VAL A 102 -5.74 3.03 6.24
N TRP A 103 -4.79 3.16 5.32
CA TRP A 103 -5.08 3.17 3.89
C TRP A 103 -5.19 1.74 3.41
N ARG A 104 -6.33 1.39 2.82
CA ARG A 104 -6.69 0.02 2.48
C ARG A 104 -6.99 -0.13 0.99
N LYS A 105 -6.43 -1.15 0.37
CA LYS A 105 -6.75 -1.58 -1.01
C LYS A 105 -6.98 -3.08 -1.04
N GLU A 106 -8.03 -3.50 -1.74
CA GLU A 106 -8.50 -4.89 -1.74
C GLU A 106 -8.45 -5.49 -3.15
N PHE A 107 -8.03 -6.74 -3.25
CA PHE A 107 -7.92 -7.51 -4.49
C PHE A 107 -8.78 -8.75 -4.37
N TRP A 108 -10.01 -8.66 -4.86
CA TRP A 108 -11.05 -9.66 -4.64
C TRP A 108 -10.91 -10.82 -5.63
N PHE A 109 -11.18 -12.03 -5.15
CA PHE A 109 -11.23 -13.24 -5.96
C PHE A 109 -12.21 -14.27 -5.40
N GLU A 110 -12.74 -15.11 -6.28
CA GLU A 110 -13.60 -16.23 -5.91
C GLU A 110 -12.77 -17.38 -5.32
N LEU A 111 -13.31 -18.09 -4.33
CA LEU A 111 -12.65 -19.29 -3.76
C LEU A 111 -12.57 -20.45 -4.76
N SER A 112 -13.39 -20.42 -5.83
CA SER A 112 -13.33 -21.34 -6.96
C SER A 112 -12.25 -20.99 -8.00
N LEU A 113 -11.53 -19.87 -7.83
CA LEU A 113 -10.50 -19.45 -8.75
C LEU A 113 -9.39 -20.51 -8.85
N GLN A 114 -8.86 -20.71 -10.05
CA GLN A 114 -7.76 -21.65 -10.27
C GLN A 114 -6.55 -21.28 -9.41
N PRO A 115 -5.90 -22.23 -8.73
CA PRO A 115 -4.77 -21.94 -7.84
C PRO A 115 -3.64 -21.14 -8.51
N ASP A 116 -3.35 -21.42 -9.79
CA ASP A 116 -2.30 -20.72 -10.54
C ASP A 116 -2.60 -19.21 -10.68
N LEU A 117 -3.87 -18.83 -10.81
CA LEU A 117 -4.30 -17.43 -10.87
C LEU A 117 -4.19 -16.76 -9.50
N VAL A 118 -4.45 -17.48 -8.42
CA VAL A 118 -4.23 -16.98 -7.05
C VAL A 118 -2.73 -16.73 -6.81
N VAL A 119 -1.86 -17.63 -7.26
CA VAL A 119 -0.40 -17.47 -7.16
C VAL A 119 0.08 -16.28 -7.99
N ALA A 120 -0.44 -16.11 -9.22
CA ALA A 120 -0.11 -14.94 -10.05
C ALA A 120 -0.55 -13.63 -9.38
N LEU A 121 -1.74 -13.61 -8.77
CA LEU A 121 -2.23 -12.46 -8.01
C LEU A 121 -1.34 -12.15 -6.80
N MET A 122 -0.91 -13.17 -6.04
CA MET A 122 0.06 -13.00 -4.94
C MET A 122 1.38 -12.38 -5.42
N GLY A 123 1.86 -12.80 -6.58
CA GLY A 123 3.05 -12.21 -7.23
C GLY A 123 2.87 -10.72 -7.48
N ARG A 124 1.73 -10.34 -8.06
CA ARG A 124 1.41 -8.93 -8.34
C ARG A 124 1.31 -8.08 -7.07
N ILE A 125 0.65 -8.59 -6.03
CA ILE A 125 0.48 -7.87 -4.75
C ILE A 125 1.83 -7.69 -4.06
N ARG A 126 2.72 -8.69 -4.14
CA ARG A 126 4.08 -8.59 -3.62
C ARG A 126 4.88 -7.48 -4.32
N GLU A 127 4.77 -7.38 -5.64
CA GLU A 127 5.40 -6.29 -6.40
C GLU A 127 4.85 -4.93 -5.96
N GLU A 128 3.53 -4.80 -5.86
CA GLU A 128 2.88 -3.55 -5.44
C GLU A 128 3.31 -3.13 -4.03
N ALA A 129 3.36 -4.07 -3.08
CA ALA A 129 3.82 -3.80 -1.72
C ALA A 129 5.27 -3.30 -1.68
N TYR A 130 6.17 -3.89 -2.47
CA TYR A 130 7.57 -3.44 -2.50
C TYR A 130 7.76 -2.13 -3.25
N LEU A 131 7.00 -1.88 -4.31
CA LEU A 131 7.00 -0.59 -4.99
C LEU A 131 6.55 0.54 -4.07
N LEU A 132 5.55 0.30 -3.21
CA LEU A 132 5.16 1.25 -2.16
C LEU A 132 6.27 1.40 -1.12
N ALA A 133 6.89 0.30 -0.72
CA ALA A 133 7.97 0.28 0.27
C ALA A 133 9.19 1.11 -0.16
N ASP A 134 9.48 1.21 -1.46
CA ASP A 134 10.56 2.07 -1.97
C ASP A 134 10.38 3.53 -1.55
N TYR A 135 9.15 4.02 -1.37
CA TYR A 135 8.87 5.38 -0.90
C TYR A 135 9.04 5.56 0.61
N LEU A 136 9.30 4.49 1.37
CA LEU A 136 9.41 4.51 2.82
C LEU A 136 10.87 4.48 3.29
N PRO A 137 11.21 5.12 4.44
CA PRO A 137 12.58 5.14 4.95
C PRO A 137 13.17 3.75 5.22
N ASN A 138 12.32 2.82 5.66
CA ASN A 138 12.72 1.45 6.01
C ASN A 138 12.72 0.49 4.81
N GLY A 139 12.32 0.96 3.62
CA GLY A 139 12.25 0.15 2.41
C GLY A 139 11.44 -1.13 2.63
N ALA A 140 11.93 -2.24 2.07
CA ALA A 140 11.32 -3.57 2.19
C ALA A 140 11.09 -4.05 3.64
N ALA A 141 11.81 -3.51 4.64
CA ALA A 141 11.59 -3.87 6.04
C ALA A 141 10.28 -3.31 6.62
N ALA A 142 9.65 -2.35 5.94
CA ALA A 142 8.31 -1.86 6.28
C ALA A 142 7.17 -2.78 5.82
N VAL A 143 7.47 -3.89 5.14
CA VAL A 143 6.45 -4.81 4.59
C VAL A 143 6.35 -6.06 5.45
N SER A 144 5.12 -6.44 5.80
CA SER A 144 4.83 -7.71 6.49
C SER A 144 3.73 -8.48 5.79
N PHE A 145 4.03 -9.73 5.45
CA PHE A 145 3.08 -10.65 4.82
C PHE A 145 2.42 -11.55 5.87
N ALA A 146 1.15 -11.91 5.63
CA ALA A 146 0.32 -12.67 6.55
C ALA A 146 0.28 -12.04 7.95
N ALA A 147 0.18 -10.72 8.00
CA ALA A 147 0.17 -9.92 9.22
C ALA A 147 -0.92 -8.83 9.14
N PHE A 148 -1.41 -8.41 10.29
CA PHE A 148 -2.40 -7.34 10.44
C PHE A 148 -1.79 -6.16 11.20
N PRO A 149 -2.31 -4.94 11.01
CA PRO A 149 -1.88 -3.77 11.79
C PRO A 149 -2.02 -4.02 13.30
N ASP A 150 -0.94 -3.78 14.06
CA ASP A 150 -0.96 -3.97 15.50
C ASP A 150 -1.71 -2.80 16.18
N VAL A 151 -2.81 -3.14 16.85
CA VAL A 151 -3.69 -2.20 17.56
C VAL A 151 -2.99 -1.57 18.78
N SER A 152 -1.95 -2.22 19.31
CA SER A 152 -1.27 -1.84 20.56
C SER A 152 -0.07 -0.92 20.38
N ALA A 153 0.47 -0.79 19.16
CA ALA A 153 1.65 0.04 18.89
C ALA A 153 1.38 1.56 19.02
N ASN A 154 0.12 1.98 18.93
CA ASN A 154 -0.29 3.38 19.00
C ASN A 154 -0.60 3.89 20.43
N GLU A 155 -0.61 3.02 21.44
CA GLU A 155 -0.96 3.41 22.82
C GLU A 155 0.18 4.14 23.57
N HIS A 156 1.33 4.37 22.94
CA HIS A 156 2.51 4.98 23.59
C HIS A 156 2.83 6.40 23.10
N GLN A 157 1.91 7.06 22.39
CA GLN A 157 2.09 8.43 21.89
C GLN A 157 1.05 9.44 22.41
N ILE A 158 0.53 9.25 23.64
CA ILE A 158 -0.27 10.29 24.34
C ILE A 158 0.53 10.84 25.53
#